data_AF-A0A3E0DXN1-F1
#
_entry.id   AF-A0A3E0DXN1-F1
#
_cell.length_a   1.000
_cell.length_b   1.000
_cell.length_c   1.000
_cell.angle_alpha   90.00
_cell.angle_beta   90.00
_cell.angle_gamma   90.00
#
_symmetry.space_group_name_H-M   'P 1'
#
loop_
_entity.id
_entity.type
_entity.pdbx_description
1 polymer ?
#
loop_
_entity_poly.entity_id
_entity_poly.type
_entity_poly.pdbx_seq_one_letter_code
_entity_poly.pdbx_strand_id
1 'polypeptide(L)'
;MAKNYFYITLLTALFFTTGVLAQDIKQPKTKEDTSIEGLNLYPNPVSTGRVYITSKKDSEKEIIIFDVLGKKVLQTIISNKELNISNLTPGVYIIKIIEEGAASSRKLIVQ
;
A
#
# COMPACT_ATOMS: atom_id res chain seq x y z
N MET A 1 21.25 -2.73 -66.36
CA MET A 1 21.55 -3.39 -65.07
C MET A 1 20.54 -2.89 -64.04
N ALA A 2 19.42 -3.58 -63.88
CA ALA A 2 18.39 -3.18 -62.92
C ALA A 2 18.83 -3.68 -61.53
N LYS A 3 18.98 -2.76 -60.58
CA LYS A 3 19.45 -3.09 -59.22
C LYS A 3 18.26 -3.49 -58.36
N ASN A 4 18.36 -4.64 -57.68
CA ASN A 4 17.33 -5.27 -56.85
C ASN A 4 17.11 -4.58 -55.50
N TYR A 5 16.87 -3.27 -55.51
CA TYR A 5 16.58 -2.50 -54.29
C TYR A 5 15.19 -2.79 -53.70
N PHE A 6 14.33 -3.50 -54.43
CA PHE A 6 12.97 -3.85 -54.00
C PHE A 6 12.95 -4.64 -52.68
N TYR A 7 13.88 -5.59 -52.52
CA TYR A 7 13.98 -6.37 -51.28
C TYR A 7 14.57 -5.58 -50.11
N ILE A 8 15.44 -4.60 -50.39
CA ILE A 8 16.02 -3.72 -49.36
C ILE A 8 14.97 -2.74 -48.82
N THR A 9 14.12 -2.19 -49.68
CA THR A 9 12.99 -1.34 -49.25
C THR A 9 11.92 -2.13 -48.51
N LEU A 10 11.71 -3.40 -48.85
CA LEU A 10 10.79 -4.31 -48.16
C LEU A 10 11.30 -4.70 -46.76
N LEU A 11 12.62 -4.82 -46.58
CA LEU A 11 13.23 -5.20 -45.30
C LEU A 11 13.23 -4.03 -44.28
N THR A 12 13.32 -2.77 -44.73
CA THR A 12 13.30 -1.60 -43.84
C THR A 12 11.91 -1.25 -43.30
N ALA A 13 10.83 -1.74 -43.93
CA ALA A 13 9.46 -1.53 -43.47
C ALA A 13 9.10 -2.36 -42.22
N LEU A 14 9.93 -3.34 -41.85
CA LEU A 14 9.72 -4.23 -40.69
C LEU A 14 10.24 -3.67 -39.36
N PHE A 15 10.91 -2.51 -39.36
CA PHE A 15 11.47 -1.87 -38.15
C PHE A 15 10.67 -0.66 -37.64
N PHE A 16 9.59 -0.28 -38.31
CA PHE A 16 8.72 0.83 -37.90
C PHE A 16 7.38 0.32 -37.37
N THR A 17 7.35 -0.36 -36.21
CA THR A 17 6.22 -0.27 -35.25
C THR A 17 6.55 -1.07 -33.99
N THR A 18 7.17 -0.45 -33.00
CA THR A 18 6.78 -0.73 -31.62
C THR A 18 6.02 0.49 -31.13
N GLY A 19 4.73 0.51 -31.44
CA GLY A 19 3.81 1.37 -30.72
C GLY A 19 3.92 1.02 -29.25
N VAL A 20 4.22 2.01 -28.42
CA VAL A 20 4.11 1.91 -26.98
C VAL A 20 2.66 1.53 -26.70
N LEU A 21 2.39 0.25 -26.49
CA LEU A 21 1.23 -0.15 -25.72
C LEU A 21 1.52 0.31 -24.31
N ALA A 22 1.19 1.57 -24.02
CA ALA A 22 0.70 1.90 -22.70
C ALA A 22 -0.59 1.08 -22.55
N GLN A 23 -0.43 -0.21 -22.23
CA GLN A 23 -1.50 -0.94 -21.59
C GLN A 23 -1.75 -0.13 -20.34
N ASP A 24 -2.81 0.67 -20.37
CA ASP A 24 -3.50 1.07 -19.18
C ASP A 24 -3.94 -0.25 -18.57
N ILE A 25 -3.06 -0.79 -17.72
CA ILE A 25 -3.26 -1.98 -16.93
C ILE A 25 -4.60 -1.73 -16.29
N LYS A 26 -5.61 -2.55 -16.66
CA LYS A 26 -6.89 -2.62 -15.98
C LYS A 26 -6.59 -2.34 -14.51
N GLN A 27 -6.96 -1.14 -14.06
CA GLN A 27 -6.79 -0.77 -12.66
C GLN A 27 -7.32 -1.98 -11.91
N PRO A 28 -6.51 -2.66 -11.09
CA PRO A 28 -7.05 -3.73 -10.26
C PRO A 28 -8.19 -3.05 -9.54
N LYS A 29 -9.44 -3.48 -9.83
CA LYS A 29 -10.66 -2.86 -9.31
C LYS A 29 -10.34 -2.50 -7.87
N THR A 30 -10.21 -1.21 -7.60
CA THR A 30 -10.05 -0.69 -6.24
C THR A 30 -11.16 -1.40 -5.50
N LYS A 31 -10.80 -2.37 -4.66
CA LYS A 31 -11.75 -2.96 -3.72
C LYS A 31 -12.36 -1.73 -3.09
N GLU A 32 -13.68 -1.56 -3.20
CA GLU A 32 -14.34 -0.44 -2.55
C GLU A 32 -13.68 -0.30 -1.19
N ASP A 33 -12.98 0.82 -0.99
CA ASP A 33 -12.29 1.08 0.26
C ASP A 33 -13.42 1.22 1.25
N THR A 34 -13.83 0.09 1.85
CA THR A 34 -14.64 0.06 3.04
C THR A 34 -13.74 0.67 4.09
N SER A 35 -13.72 2.01 4.10
CA SER A 35 -12.91 2.81 4.98
C SER A 35 -13.58 2.75 6.35
N ILE A 36 -12.77 2.62 7.39
CA ILE A 36 -13.27 2.57 8.76
C ILE A 36 -13.73 4.00 9.12
N GLU A 37 -15.04 4.14 9.35
CA GLU A 37 -15.64 5.45 9.66
C GLU A 37 -15.10 6.00 10.98
N GLY A 38 -14.66 7.27 10.98
CA GLY A 38 -14.13 7.93 12.17
C GLY A 38 -12.78 7.39 12.65
N LEU A 39 -12.04 6.65 11.81
CA LEU A 39 -10.72 6.15 12.18
C LEU A 39 -9.75 7.30 12.51
N ASN A 40 -9.15 7.27 13.69
CA ASN A 40 -8.09 8.16 14.13
C ASN A 40 -6.92 7.37 14.71
N LEU A 41 -5.71 7.89 14.50
CA LEU A 41 -4.44 7.30 14.94
C LEU A 41 -3.60 8.41 15.57
N TYR A 42 -3.39 8.38 16.88
CA TYR A 42 -2.67 9.43 17.61
C TYR A 42 -1.95 8.90 18.85
N PRO A 43 -0.87 9.53 19.32
CA PRO A 43 -0.11 10.54 18.58
C PRO A 43 0.60 9.91 17.37
N ASN A 44 0.96 10.74 16.40
CA ASN A 44 1.82 10.36 15.28
C ASN A 44 2.58 11.62 14.85
N PRO A 45 3.89 11.75 15.10
CA PRO A 45 4.83 10.73 15.58
C PRO A 45 4.61 10.23 17.02
N VAL A 46 5.07 9.01 17.32
CA VAL A 46 4.97 8.36 18.64
C VAL A 46 6.32 8.37 19.35
N SER A 47 6.37 8.93 20.56
CA SER A 47 7.61 8.98 21.38
C SER A 47 7.55 8.10 22.66
N THR A 48 6.36 7.64 23.05
CA THR A 48 6.14 6.94 24.34
C THR A 48 5.93 5.43 24.21
N GLY A 49 6.11 4.89 23.00
CA GLY A 49 5.86 3.48 22.69
C GLY A 49 4.39 3.07 22.72
N ARG A 50 3.45 4.03 22.78
CA ARG A 50 2.00 3.77 22.76
C ARG A 50 1.31 4.62 21.70
N VAL A 51 0.39 4.01 20.96
CA VAL A 51 -0.46 4.69 19.99
C VAL A 51 -1.91 4.34 20.25
N TYR A 52 -2.80 5.32 20.07
CA TYR A 52 -4.23 5.19 20.24
C TYR A 52 -4.91 5.11 18.87
N ILE A 53 -5.77 4.12 18.72
CA ILE A 53 -6.54 3.84 17.52
C ILE A 53 -8.02 3.89 17.91
N THR A 54 -8.73 4.88 17.38
CA THR A 54 -10.17 5.05 17.64
C THR A 54 -10.93 4.97 16.33
N SER A 55 -12.16 4.46 16.38
CA SER A 55 -13.09 4.37 15.26
C SER A 55 -14.48 4.73 15.78
N LYS A 56 -15.44 4.98 14.89
CA LYS A 56 -16.83 5.26 15.29
C LYS A 56 -17.50 4.06 15.97
N LYS A 57 -17.20 2.84 15.51
CA LYS A 57 -17.78 1.60 16.04
C LYS A 57 -17.10 1.10 17.30
N ASP A 58 -15.83 1.45 17.48
CA ASP A 58 -15.01 1.07 18.63
C ASP A 58 -15.02 -0.45 18.91
N SER A 59 -15.18 -1.26 17.87
CA SER A 59 -15.23 -2.72 17.97
C SER A 59 -13.83 -3.33 17.94
N GLU A 60 -13.74 -4.66 17.95
CA GLU A 60 -12.45 -5.36 17.91
C GLU A 60 -11.71 -5.07 16.59
N LYS A 61 -10.42 -4.76 16.70
CA LYS A 61 -9.56 -4.36 15.58
C LYS A 61 -8.39 -5.31 15.45
N GLU A 62 -8.20 -5.88 14.26
CA GLU A 62 -6.94 -6.54 13.91
C GLU A 62 -5.96 -5.49 13.39
N ILE A 63 -4.79 -5.42 14.03
CA ILE A 63 -3.72 -4.49 13.70
C ILE A 63 -2.53 -5.26 13.15
N ILE A 64 -2.03 -4.82 12.00
CA ILE A 64 -0.85 -5.38 11.35
C ILE A 64 0.09 -4.22 11.02
N ILE A 65 1.33 -4.26 11.51
CA ILE A 65 2.35 -3.26 11.21
C ILE A 65 3.40 -3.87 10.28
N PHE A 66 3.72 -3.13 9.23
CA PHE A 66 4.75 -3.47 8.26
C PHE A 66 5.87 -2.43 8.29
N ASP A 67 7.11 -2.86 8.05
CA ASP A 67 8.19 -1.94 7.72
C ASP A 67 8.06 -1.40 6.28
N VAL A 68 8.97 -0.51 5.88
CA VAL A 68 8.99 0.08 4.53
C VAL A 68 9.26 -0.93 3.41
N LEU A 69 9.77 -2.11 3.74
CA LEU A 69 10.01 -3.21 2.80
C LEU A 69 8.81 -4.17 2.71
N GLY A 70 7.75 -3.92 3.49
CA GLY A 70 6.55 -4.76 3.54
C GLY A 70 6.68 -5.98 4.46
N LYS A 71 7.77 -6.10 5.24
CA LYS A 71 7.91 -7.16 6.24
C LYS A 71 6.95 -6.88 7.39
N LYS A 72 6.16 -7.87 7.75
CA LYS A 72 5.29 -7.83 8.94
C LYS A 72 6.15 -7.85 10.21
N VAL A 73 6.08 -6.79 11.01
CA VAL A 73 6.84 -6.62 12.25
C VAL A 73 5.99 -6.79 13.51
N LEU A 74 4.69 -6.56 13.41
CA LEU A 74 3.74 -6.76 14.51
C LEU A 74 2.38 -7.17 13.94
N GLN A 75 1.71 -8.11 14.60
CA GLN A 75 0.31 -8.45 14.33
C GLN A 75 -0.36 -8.77 15.67
N THR A 76 -1.46 -8.09 15.94
CA THR A 76 -2.22 -8.27 17.18
C THR A 76 -3.68 -7.93 16.97
N ILE A 77 -4.53 -8.40 17.86
CA ILE A 77 -5.93 -8.01 17.95
C ILE A 77 -6.08 -7.17 19.22
N ILE A 78 -6.77 -6.04 19.13
CA ILE A 78 -7.07 -5.18 20.28
C ILE A 78 -8.58 -4.91 20.34
N SER A 79 -9.15 -5.02 21.54
CA SER A 79 -10.53 -4.58 21.83
C SER A 79 -10.57 -3.19 22.48
N ASN A 80 -9.42 -2.69 22.94
CA ASN A 80 -9.26 -1.35 23.49
C ASN A 80 -8.72 -0.38 22.41
N LYS A 81 -8.54 0.88 22.81
CA LYS A 81 -7.99 1.93 21.94
C LYS A 81 -6.47 1.96 21.93
N GLU A 82 -5.81 1.34 22.90
CA GLU A 82 -4.37 1.47 23.11
C GLU A 82 -3.60 0.31 22.49
N LEU A 83 -2.61 0.63 21.66
CA LEU A 83 -1.66 -0.31 21.10
C LEU A 83 -0.26 0.00 21.63
N ASN A 84 0.36 -1.00 22.26
CA ASN A 84 1.75 -0.94 22.68
C ASN A 84 2.67 -1.29 21.49
N ILE A 85 3.56 -0.36 21.16
CA ILE A 85 4.56 -0.46 20.10
C ILE A 85 5.98 -0.24 20.63
N SER A 86 6.22 -0.32 21.94
CA SER A 86 7.54 -0.07 22.56
C SER A 86 8.65 -1.00 22.06
N ASN A 87 8.29 -2.14 21.46
CA ASN A 87 9.25 -3.09 20.89
C ASN A 87 9.64 -2.73 19.44
N LEU A 88 9.02 -1.72 18.83
CA LEU A 88 9.41 -1.23 17.51
C LEU A 88 10.58 -0.26 17.63
N THR A 89 11.56 -0.43 16.75
CA THR A 89 12.66 0.54 16.60
C THR A 89 12.15 1.86 16.03
N PRO A 90 12.79 3.00 16.33
CA PRO A 90 12.47 4.27 15.69
C PRO A 90 12.54 4.18 14.16
N GLY A 91 11.55 4.74 13.47
CA GLY A 91 11.44 4.64 12.02
C GLY A 91 10.03 4.90 11.48
N VAL A 92 9.88 4.68 10.17
CA VAL A 92 8.60 4.81 9.46
C VAL A 92 8.03 3.43 9.18
N TYR A 93 6.74 3.27 9.43
CA TYR A 93 5.99 2.04 9.30
C TYR A 93 4.66 2.27 8.57
N ILE A 94 4.07 1.18 8.09
CA ILE A 94 2.70 1.14 7.58
C ILE A 94 1.88 0.35 8.59
N ILE A 95 0.88 0.98 9.20
CA ILE A 95 -0.09 0.30 10.06
C ILE A 95 -1.35 0.02 9.24
N LYS A 96 -1.76 -1.25 9.20
CA LYS A 96 -3.03 -1.70 8.63
C LYS A 96 -3.96 -2.07 9.78
N ILE A 97 -5.13 -1.45 9.79
CA ILE A 97 -6.21 -1.66 10.76
C ILE A 97 -7.37 -2.34 10.03
N ILE A 98 -7.88 -3.42 10.59
CA ILE A 98 -9.04 -4.14 10.07
C ILE A 98 -10.10 -4.17 11.17
N GLU A 99 -11.31 -3.69 10.86
CA GLU A 99 -12.46 -3.65 11.78
C GLU A 99 -13.71 -4.08 11.00
N GLU A 100 -14.40 -5.13 11.43
CA GLU A 100 -15.65 -5.62 10.80
C GLU A 100 -15.56 -5.83 9.27
N GLY A 101 -14.42 -6.31 8.79
CA GLY A 101 -14.17 -6.54 7.35
C GLY A 101 -13.78 -5.29 6.56
N ALA A 102 -13.87 -4.10 7.16
CA ALA A 102 -13.32 -2.86 6.64
C ALA A 102 -11.81 -2.80 6.94
N ALA A 103 -11.00 -2.30 6.01
CA ALA A 103 -9.55 -2.21 6.18
C ALA A 103 -9.06 -0.81 5.82
N SER A 104 -8.15 -0.27 6.64
CA SER A 104 -7.51 1.02 6.40
C SER A 104 -6.03 0.96 6.70
N SER A 105 -5.20 1.60 5.89
CA SER A 105 -3.75 1.69 6.12
C SER A 105 -3.32 3.13 6.34
N ARG A 106 -2.44 3.37 7.32
CA ARG A 106 -1.88 4.69 7.63
C ARG A 106 -0.36 4.62 7.79
N LYS A 107 0.32 5.74 7.52
CA LYS A 107 1.73 5.92 7.86
C LYS A 107 1.86 6.11 9.38
N LEU A 108 2.74 5.36 10.02
CA LEU A 108 3.09 5.49 11.43
C LEU A 108 4.56 5.89 11.55
N ILE A 109 4.86 6.89 12.38
CA ILE A 109 6.22 7.35 12.65
C ILE A 109 6.52 7.09 14.12
N VAL A 110 7.57 6.33 14.40
CA VAL A 110 8.07 6.01 15.75
C VAL A 110 9.40 6.73 15.96
N GLN A 111 9.57 7.37 17.12
CA GLN A 111 10.78 8.13 17.49
C GLN A 111 11.61 7.43 18.55
#